data_AF-A0A2V6VPX2-F1
#
_entry.id   AF-A0A2V6VPX2-F1
#
_cell.length_a   1.000
_cell.length_b   1.000
_cell.length_c   1.000
_cell.angle_alpha   90.00
_cell.angle_beta   90.00
_cell.angle_gamma   90.00
#
_symmetry.space_group_name_H-M   'P 1'
#
loop_
_entity.id
_entity.type
_entity.pdbx_description
1 polymer ?
#
loop_
_entity_poly.entity_id
_entity_poly.type
_entity_poly.pdbx_seq_one_letter_code
_entity_poly.pdbx_strand_id
1 'polypeptide(L)'
;MHPLIVRHVVLPLHERLKRTPTFAWLARLERTQWMEPEKLSELQFAELRRHLEFAYRHTRYYRRLLDEHELPPHRIQSLADFRK
;
A
#
# COMPACT_ATOMS: atom_id res chain seq x y z
N MET A 1 9.34 22.78 26.00
CA MET A 1 9.91 21.41 25.91
C MET A 1 11.03 21.40 24.87
N HIS A 2 12.14 20.70 25.13
CA HIS A 2 13.28 20.67 24.21
C HIS A 2 12.95 19.85 22.94
N PRO A 3 13.10 20.39 21.72
CA PRO A 3 12.65 19.75 20.47
C PRO A 3 13.21 18.34 20.24
N LEU A 4 14.47 18.12 20.63
CA LEU A 4 15.14 16.82 20.46
C LEU A 4 14.51 15.71 21.32
N ILE A 5 14.04 16.03 22.52
CA ILE A 5 13.43 15.04 23.42
C ILE A 5 12.05 14.64 22.89
N VAL A 6 11.30 15.62 22.39
CA VAL A 6 9.98 15.36 21.80
C VAL A 6 10.10 14.44 20.59
N ARG A 7 11.03 14.75 19.68
CA ARG A 7 11.25 13.98 18.44
C ARG A 7 11.77 12.57 18.66
N HIS A 8 12.71 12.36 19.59
CA HIS A 8 13.39 11.08 19.73
C HIS A 8 12.87 10.20 20.88
N VAL A 9 12.08 10.74 21.82
CA VAL A 9 11.62 9.99 23.00
C VAL A 9 10.10 10.00 23.13
N VAL A 10 9.47 11.18 23.13
CA VAL A 10 8.03 11.30 23.41
C VAL A 10 7.20 10.75 22.24
N LEU A 11 7.51 11.16 21.01
CA LEU A 11 6.79 10.73 19.80
C LEU A 11 6.89 9.20 19.55
N PRO A 12 8.08 8.57 19.57
CA PRO A 12 8.20 7.12 19.41
C PRO A 12 7.44 6.32 20.49
N LEU A 13 7.48 6.77 21.74
CA LEU A 13 6.76 6.11 22.83
C LEU A 13 5.24 6.23 22.67
N HIS A 14 4.75 7.42 22.33
CA HIS A 14 3.34 7.69 22.07
C HIS A 14 2.80 6.85 20.89
N GLU A 15 3.57 6.77 19.81
CA GLU A 15 3.21 5.92 18.66
C GLU A 15 3.14 4.44 19.02
N ARG A 16 4.10 3.95 19.83
CA ARG A 16 4.09 2.56 20.31
C ARG A 16 2.88 2.28 21.20
N LEU A 17 2.46 3.25 22.01
CA LEU A 17 1.25 3.16 22.83
C LEU A 17 -0.02 3.10 21.95
N LYS A 18 -0.08 3.91 20.89
CA LYS A 18 -1.19 3.92 19.93
C LYS A 18 -1.20 2.73 18.97
N ARG A 19 -0.13 1.93 18.94
CA ARG A 19 0.08 0.80 18.01
C ARG A 19 -0.05 1.23 16.54
N THR A 20 0.24 2.49 16.26
CA THR A 20 0.22 3.07 14.92
C THR A 20 1.63 3.02 14.33
N PRO A 21 1.83 2.43 13.14
CA PRO A 21 3.16 2.29 12.56
C PRO A 21 3.61 3.56 11.82
N THR A 22 3.44 4.75 12.41
CA THR A 22 3.66 6.04 11.73
C THR A 22 5.08 6.19 11.19
N PHE A 23 6.10 5.82 11.97
CA PHE A 23 7.50 5.92 11.50
C PHE A 23 7.83 4.94 10.38
N ALA A 24 7.18 3.78 10.33
CA ALA A 24 7.36 2.84 9.22
C ALA A 24 6.73 3.39 7.93
N TRP A 25 5.56 4.02 8.03
CA TRP A 25 4.95 4.72 6.91
C TRP A 25 5.78 5.93 6.46
N LEU A 26 6.30 6.72 7.40
CA LEU A 26 7.19 7.84 7.10
C LEU A 26 8.43 7.36 6.33
N ALA A 27 9.13 6.34 6.83
CA ALA A 27 10.29 5.79 6.16
C ALA A 27 9.96 5.21 4.76
N ARG A 28 8.76 4.66 4.59
CA ARG A 28 8.27 4.22 3.27
C ARG A 28 8.05 5.41 2.34
N LEU A 29 7.34 6.44 2.80
CA LEU A 29 7.05 7.65 2.01
C LEU A 29 8.34 8.38 1.63
N GLU A 30 9.27 8.53 2.57
CA GLU A 30 10.57 9.17 2.33
C GLU A 30 11.37 8.49 1.22
N ARG A 31 11.25 7.17 1.09
CA ARG A 31 11.88 6.41 -0.02
C ARG A 31 11.09 6.52 -1.31
N THR A 32 9.76 6.39 -1.26
CA THR A 32 8.94 6.30 -2.47
C THR A 32 8.70 7.64 -3.13
N GLN A 33 8.71 8.75 -2.37
CA GLN A 33 8.41 10.09 -2.90
C GLN A 33 9.44 10.61 -3.89
N TRP A 34 10.67 10.06 -3.86
CA TRP A 34 11.77 10.45 -4.75
C TRP A 34 12.09 9.38 -5.81
N MET A 35 11.20 8.39 -5.99
CA MET A 35 11.38 7.37 -7.03
C MET A 35 11.05 7.93 -8.41
N GLU A 36 11.78 7.45 -9.41
CA GLU A 36 11.41 7.67 -10.81
C GLU A 36 9.98 7.17 -11.09
N PRO A 37 9.21 7.86 -11.95
CA PRO A 37 7.81 7.53 -12.22
C PRO A 37 7.56 6.07 -12.62
N GLU A 38 8.48 5.47 -13.39
CA GLU A 38 8.40 4.08 -13.84
C GLU A 38 8.50 3.13 -12.65
N LYS A 39 9.44 3.38 -11.72
CA LYS A 39 9.63 2.57 -10.51
C LYS A 39 8.50 2.73 -9.52
N LEU A 40 7.94 3.94 -9.40
CA LEU A 40 6.74 4.15 -8.60
C LEU A 40 5.54 3.37 -9.17
N SER A 41 5.39 3.36 -10.50
CA SER A 41 4.32 2.63 -11.20
C SER A 41 4.45 1.11 -11.01
N GLU A 42 5.67 0.55 -11.11
CA GLU A 42 5.95 -0.86 -10.80
C GLU A 42 5.53 -1.22 -9.36
N LEU A 43 5.89 -0.38 -8.38
CA LEU A 43 5.55 -0.58 -6.97
C LEU A 43 4.03 -0.52 -6.73
N GLN A 44 3.36 0.48 -7.31
CA GLN A 44 1.91 0.62 -7.22
C GLN A 44 1.19 -0.60 -7.80
N PHE A 45 1.66 -1.08 -8.96
CA PHE A 45 1.09 -2.27 -9.59
C PHE A 45 1.26 -3.53 -8.74
N ALA A 46 2.45 -3.73 -8.15
CA ALA A 46 2.72 -4.87 -7.28
C ALA A 46 1.81 -4.86 -6.03
N GLU A 47 1.63 -3.70 -5.40
CA GLU A 47 0.71 -3.56 -4.26
C GLU A 47 -0.74 -3.80 -4.69
N LEU A 48 -1.18 -3.23 -5.82
CA LEU A 48 -2.53 -3.43 -6.35
C LEU A 48 -2.82 -4.92 -6.58
N ARG A 49 -1.89 -5.64 -7.24
CA ARG A 49 -2.03 -7.08 -7.49
C ARG A 49 -2.22 -7.86 -6.19
N ARG A 50 -1.42 -7.56 -5.16
CA ARG A 50 -1.57 -8.18 -3.83
C ARG A 50 -2.94 -7.92 -3.21
N HIS A 51 -3.47 -6.71 -3.33
CA HIS A 51 -4.80 -6.37 -2.81
C HIS A 51 -5.91 -7.10 -3.56
N LEU A 52 -5.81 -7.20 -4.89
CA LEU A 52 -6.78 -7.92 -5.72
C LEU A 52 -6.76 -9.42 -5.43
N GLU A 53 -5.59 -10.03 -5.30
CA GLU A 53 -5.44 -11.44 -4.91
C GLU A 53 -6.05 -11.71 -3.54
N PHE A 54 -5.80 -10.83 -2.57
CA PHE A 54 -6.38 -10.93 -1.24
C PHE A 54 -7.91 -10.81 -1.29
N ALA A 55 -8.43 -9.79 -1.97
CA ALA A 55 -9.87 -9.57 -2.11
C ALA A 55 -10.57 -10.75 -2.82
N TYR A 56 -9.96 -11.26 -3.88
CA TYR A 56 -10.46 -12.42 -4.62
C TYR A 56 -10.49 -13.69 -3.74
N ARG A 57 -9.45 -13.91 -2.93
CA ARG A 57 -9.35 -15.09 -2.06
C ARG A 57 -10.31 -15.04 -0.86
N HIS A 58 -10.45 -13.86 -0.25
CA HIS A 58 -11.10 -13.74 1.05
C HIS A 58 -12.51 -13.15 1.02
N THR A 59 -12.93 -12.53 -0.10
CA THR A 59 -14.23 -11.85 -0.18
C THR A 59 -15.08 -12.40 -1.33
N ARG A 60 -16.21 -13.02 -0.99
CA ARG A 60 -17.13 -13.63 -1.98
C ARG A 60 -17.63 -12.63 -3.03
N TYR A 61 -17.91 -11.40 -2.62
CA TYR A 61 -18.36 -10.33 -3.51
C TYR A 61 -17.34 -10.04 -4.61
N TYR A 62 -16.08 -9.75 -4.25
CA TYR A 62 -15.03 -9.43 -5.23
C TYR A 62 -14.66 -10.60 -6.12
N ARG A 63 -14.67 -11.83 -5.60
CA ARG A 63 -14.50 -13.03 -6.43
C ARG A 63 -15.55 -13.11 -7.53
N ARG A 64 -16.84 -13.03 -7.15
CA ARG A 64 -17.95 -13.06 -8.12
C ARG A 64 -17.84 -11.95 -9.15
N LEU A 65 -17.60 -10.72 -8.70
CA LEU A 65 -17.47 -9.57 -9.59
C LEU A 65 -16.34 -9.76 -10.62
N LEU A 66 -15.17 -10.23 -10.18
CA LEU A 66 -14.03 -10.45 -11.07
C LEU A 66 -14.25 -11.64 -12.01
N ASP A 67 -14.89 -12.71 -11.53
CA ASP A 67 -15.25 -13.87 -12.36
C ASP A 67 -16.30 -13.51 -13.43
N GLU A 68 -17.34 -12.74 -13.07
CA GLU A 68 -18.40 -12.27 -13.96
C GLU A 68 -17.87 -11.38 -15.10
N HIS A 69 -16.80 -10.64 -14.84
CA HIS A 69 -16.12 -9.82 -15.85
C HIS A 69 -14.95 -10.55 -16.55
N GLU A 70 -14.73 -11.84 -16.28
CA GLU A 70 -13.59 -12.61 -16.79
C GLU A 70 -12.22 -11.96 -16.51
N LEU A 71 -12.10 -11.24 -15.39
CA LEU A 71 -10.92 -10.48 -14.98
C LEU A 71 -10.34 -11.03 -13.65
N PRO A 72 -9.91 -12.29 -13.60
CA PRO A 72 -9.24 -12.79 -12.40
C PRO A 72 -7.90 -12.07 -12.19
N PRO A 73 -7.38 -11.95 -10.95
CA PRO A 73 -6.20 -11.14 -10.64
C PRO A 73 -4.94 -11.45 -11.48
N HIS A 74 -4.79 -12.68 -11.97
CA HIS A 74 -3.65 -13.10 -12.79
C HIS A 74 -3.72 -12.61 -14.25
N ARG A 75 -4.92 -12.21 -14.73
CA ARG A 75 -5.11 -11.67 -16.09
C ARG A 75 -4.72 -10.20 -16.17
N ILE A 76 -4.67 -9.51 -15.03
CA ILE A 76 -4.31 -8.11 -14.90
C ILE A 76 -2.78 -8.03 -14.89
N GLN A 77 -2.21 -7.46 -15.95
CA GLN A 77 -0.76 -7.39 -16.21
C GLN A 77 -0.18 -5.99 -16.00
N SER A 78 -1.01 -4.94 -15.99
CA SER A 78 -0.53 -3.58 -15.78
C SER A 78 -1.59 -2.65 -15.18
N LEU A 79 -1.14 -1.48 -14.68
CA LEU A 79 -2.07 -0.40 -14.32
C LEU A 79 -2.84 0.14 -15.55
N ALA A 80 -2.32 -0.08 -16.77
CA ALA A 80 -3.00 0.35 -17.98
C ALA A 80 -4.31 -0.42 -18.20
N ASP A 81 -4.44 -1.64 -17.66
CA ASP A 81 -5.63 -2.48 -17.80
C ASP A 81 -6.87 -1.87 -17.08
N PHE A 82 -6.64 -0.92 -16.17
CA PHE A 82 -7.69 -0.17 -15.47
C PHE A 82 -8.03 1.16 -16.13
N ARG A 83 -7.31 1.56 -17.18
CA ARG A 83 -7.60 2.80 -17.90
C ARG A 83 -8.81 2.55 -18.81
N LYS A 84 -9.87 3.32 -18.59
CA LYS A 84 -10.94 3.55 -19.56
C LYS A 84 -10.52 4.57 -20.60
#